data_AF-A0AAV5UHS8-F1
#
_entry.id   AF-A0AAV5UHS8-F1
#
_cell.length_a   1.000
_cell.length_b   1.000
_cell.length_c   1.000
_cell.angle_alpha   90.00
_cell.angle_beta   90.00
_cell.angle_gamma   90.00
#
_symmetry.space_group_name_H-M   'P 1'
#
loop_
_entity.id
_entity.type
_entity.pdbx_description
1 polymer ?
#
loop_
_entity_poly.entity_id
_entity_poly.type
_entity_poly.pdbx_seq_one_letter_code
_entity_poly.pdbx_strand_id
1 'polypeptide(L)'
;QVHFTSHLSTSLDPITLCQAEDAENCPCPLRDFPSKYRSAVPTFPITSCVIEKSMSTFLAAIMCYLHDPEAFRKANKSLNTEMYHGRFCEGKNEFDSLSSATAMKGTHLMTIVRDPLERFISGYVDKCIKETKNKLGGKHCYGCGRGDIMCFLSEQYKRILLYSMGSLRAGQRSYYDTHFFPQNWYCGFSKALSNYTVIRYGGDGAEQQKMTDEITGVLTESGVGLEHIQYIRSSLLSSRTEHATVGSPDKEKYLRIARHSEYIISVISRMFYHDYIFFGFPFPKIPHPTGPPPRFMQEATL
;
A
#
# COMPACT_ATOMS: atom_id res chain seq x y z
N GLN A 1 28.23 -10.03 -5.39
CA GLN A 1 27.22 -11.10 -5.30
C GLN A 1 26.83 -11.22 -3.84
N VAL A 2 25.55 -11.07 -3.50
CA VAL A 2 25.06 -11.34 -2.15
C VAL A 2 24.60 -12.79 -2.18
N HIS A 3 25.33 -13.68 -1.50
CA HIS A 3 24.89 -15.05 -1.28
C HIS A 3 23.83 -15.02 -0.19
N PHE A 4 22.55 -15.12 -0.57
CA PHE A 4 21.49 -15.49 0.36
C PHE A 4 21.55 -17.01 0.51
N THR A 5 21.95 -17.50 1.68
CA THR A 5 21.84 -18.93 2.02
C THR A 5 20.36 -19.28 2.18
N SER A 6 19.93 -20.34 1.50
CA SER A 6 18.53 -20.64 1.17
C SER A 6 17.74 -21.39 2.26
N HIS A 7 18.01 -21.13 3.53
CA HIS A 7 17.23 -21.74 4.60
C HIS A 7 16.13 -20.77 5.04
N LEU A 8 15.03 -20.71 4.27
CA LEU A 8 13.78 -20.16 4.80
C LEU A 8 13.41 -21.01 6.03
N SER A 9 13.32 -20.38 7.19
CA SER A 9 12.79 -21.05 8.38
C SER A 9 11.38 -21.56 8.08
N THR A 10 11.15 -22.86 8.30
CA THR A 10 9.85 -23.50 8.14
C THR A 10 8.92 -23.25 9.33
N SER A 11 9.21 -22.26 10.18
CA SER A 11 8.28 -21.91 11.24
C SER A 11 6.94 -21.49 10.67
N LEU A 12 5.91 -22.28 10.99
CA LEU A 12 4.54 -22.10 10.53
C LEU A 12 3.77 -21.10 11.40
N ASP A 13 4.35 -20.65 12.53
CA ASP A 13 3.77 -19.60 13.36
C ASP A 13 4.25 -18.22 12.88
N PRO A 14 3.37 -17.40 12.27
CA PRO A 14 3.73 -16.07 11.79
C PRO A 14 4.33 -15.16 12.86
N ILE A 15 4.04 -15.37 14.14
CA ILE A 15 4.55 -14.57 15.25
C ILE A 15 6.05 -14.81 15.45
N THR A 16 6.54 -15.99 15.08
CA THR A 16 7.96 -16.37 15.19
C THR A 16 8.76 -16.10 13.91
N LEU A 17 8.09 -15.71 12.82
CA LEU A 17 8.78 -15.23 11.61
C LEU A 17 9.63 -14.01 11.96
N CYS A 18 10.74 -13.83 11.23
CA CYS A 18 11.68 -12.72 11.44
C CYS A 18 12.36 -12.68 12.82
N GLN A 19 12.35 -13.78 13.55
CA GLN A 19 13.07 -13.94 14.81
C GLN A 19 14.25 -14.90 14.65
N ALA A 20 15.26 -14.77 15.51
CA ALA A 20 16.45 -15.62 15.52
C ALA A 20 17.06 -15.78 14.11
N GLU A 21 17.20 -17.02 13.64
CA GLU A 21 17.77 -17.36 12.34
C GLU A 21 16.93 -16.87 11.15
N ASP A 22 15.63 -16.61 11.33
CA ASP A 22 14.77 -16.08 10.25
C ASP A 22 14.85 -14.55 10.11
N ALA A 23 15.51 -13.86 11.04
CA ALA A 23 15.59 -12.39 11.03
C ALA A 23 16.29 -11.85 9.78
N GLU A 24 17.26 -12.58 9.21
CA GLU A 24 17.95 -12.17 7.97
C GLU A 24 17.06 -12.24 6.72
N ASN A 25 15.98 -13.02 6.79
CA ASN A 25 14.96 -13.13 5.75
C ASN A 25 13.91 -12.01 5.84
N CYS A 26 14.10 -11.02 6.70
CA CYS A 26 13.12 -9.97 6.88
C CYS A 26 13.69 -8.57 6.66
N PRO A 27 12.93 -7.69 5.99
CA PRO A 27 13.33 -6.29 5.87
C PRO A 27 13.36 -5.62 7.25
N CYS A 28 14.37 -4.78 7.47
CA CYS A 28 14.45 -3.90 8.62
C CYS A 28 13.20 -2.99 8.66
N PRO A 29 12.67 -2.72 9.86
CA PRO A 29 11.55 -1.80 10.02
C PRO A 29 11.97 -0.35 9.73
N LEU A 30 10.98 0.49 9.45
CA LEU A 30 11.07 1.95 9.43
C LEU A 30 12.22 2.50 8.56
N ARG A 31 12.50 1.87 7.42
CA ARG A 31 13.42 2.42 6.42
C ARG A 31 12.77 3.61 5.74
N ASP A 32 13.51 4.70 5.57
CA ASP A 32 12.98 5.86 4.84
C ASP A 32 12.77 5.51 3.36
N PHE A 33 11.55 5.65 2.87
CA PHE A 33 11.20 5.57 1.45
C PHE A 33 10.47 6.84 0.99
N PRO A 34 10.75 7.35 -0.24
CA PRO A 34 10.09 8.54 -0.76
C PRO A 34 8.57 8.44 -0.74
N SER A 35 7.93 9.48 -0.21
CA SER A 35 6.51 9.47 0.12
C SER A 35 5.79 10.60 -0.57
N LYS A 36 4.48 10.45 -0.73
CA LYS A 36 3.62 11.45 -1.36
C LYS A 36 2.70 12.01 -0.30
N TYR A 37 2.66 13.32 -0.17
CA TYR A 37 1.78 14.02 0.76
C TYR A 37 0.80 14.89 0.01
N ARG A 38 -0.41 15.03 0.54
CA ARG A 38 -1.45 15.92 0.05
C ARG A 38 -1.94 16.77 1.21
N SER A 39 -1.93 18.08 1.06
CA SER A 39 -2.36 19.01 2.11
C SER A 39 -3.68 19.69 1.73
N ALA A 40 -4.55 19.90 2.71
CA ALA A 40 -5.74 20.75 2.56
C ALA A 40 -5.47 22.20 3.02
N VAL A 41 -4.27 22.50 3.48
CA VAL A 41 -3.88 23.84 3.92
C VAL A 41 -3.78 24.76 2.69
N PRO A 42 -4.20 26.05 2.75
CA PRO A 42 -4.62 26.81 3.93
C PRO A 42 -6.06 26.61 4.41
N THR A 43 -6.91 25.94 3.65
CA THR A 43 -8.35 25.86 3.92
C THR A 43 -8.65 25.06 5.19
N PHE A 44 -8.01 23.90 5.35
CA PHE A 44 -8.13 23.09 6.56
C PHE A 44 -6.75 22.63 7.05
N PRO A 45 -6.49 22.63 8.37
CA PRO A 45 -5.23 22.20 8.97
C PRO A 45 -5.11 20.66 8.99
N ILE A 46 -5.12 20.05 7.80
CA ILE A 46 -4.97 18.60 7.65
C ILE A 46 -4.06 18.27 6.46
N THR A 47 -3.16 17.32 6.68
CA THR A 47 -2.23 16.80 5.68
C THR A 47 -2.25 15.29 5.73
N SER A 48 -2.41 14.65 4.58
CA SER A 48 -2.37 13.20 4.46
C SER A 48 -1.08 12.74 3.79
N CYS A 49 -0.43 11.73 4.36
CA CYS A 49 0.46 10.88 3.58
C CYS A 49 -0.37 9.89 2.76
N VAL A 50 0.02 9.64 1.52
CA VAL A 50 -0.70 8.78 0.57
C VAL A 50 0.15 7.56 0.25
N ILE A 51 -0.23 6.42 0.84
CA ILE A 51 0.42 5.14 0.59
C ILE A 51 -0.27 4.43 -0.56
N GLU A 52 0.50 4.05 -1.57
CA GLU A 52 -0.03 3.36 -2.75
C GLU A 52 -0.76 2.07 -2.38
N LYS A 53 -1.87 1.79 -3.08
CA LYS A 53 -2.72 0.59 -2.90
C LYS A 53 -3.51 0.53 -1.59
N SER A 54 -3.46 1.61 -0.80
CA SER A 54 -4.26 1.82 0.41
C SER A 54 -5.22 3.00 0.18
N MET A 55 -6.07 2.90 -0.85
CA MET A 55 -7.02 3.96 -1.25
C MET A 55 -6.34 5.27 -1.73
N SER A 56 -5.11 5.19 -2.23
CA SER A 56 -4.28 6.35 -2.54
C SER A 56 -4.92 7.40 -3.45
N THR A 57 -5.54 6.99 -4.56
CA THR A 57 -6.18 7.91 -5.52
C THR A 57 -7.33 8.68 -4.89
N PHE A 58 -8.19 7.99 -4.12
CA PHE A 58 -9.36 8.61 -3.53
C PHE A 58 -8.99 9.52 -2.37
N LEU A 59 -8.03 9.11 -1.54
CA LEU A 59 -7.49 9.97 -0.47
C LEU A 59 -6.86 11.25 -1.05
N ALA A 60 -6.12 11.13 -2.15
CA ALA A 60 -5.59 12.31 -2.85
C ALA A 60 -6.71 13.23 -3.38
N ALA A 61 -7.81 12.65 -3.89
CA ALA A 61 -8.97 13.42 -4.33
C ALA A 61 -9.67 14.15 -3.16
N ILE A 62 -9.83 13.49 -2.00
CA ILE A 62 -10.37 14.12 -0.78
C ILE A 62 -9.52 15.33 -0.40
N MET A 63 -8.20 15.16 -0.30
CA MET A 63 -7.31 16.25 0.09
C MET A 63 -7.27 17.38 -0.94
N CYS A 64 -7.41 17.06 -2.23
CA CYS A 64 -7.54 18.06 -3.29
C CYS A 64 -8.85 18.85 -3.20
N TYR A 65 -9.97 18.16 -2.97
CA TYR A 65 -11.26 18.80 -2.72
C TYR A 65 -11.21 19.71 -1.49
N LEU A 66 -10.61 19.25 -0.38
CA LEU A 66 -10.51 20.03 0.86
C LEU A 66 -9.55 21.21 0.73
N HIS A 67 -8.55 21.15 -0.15
CA HIS A 67 -7.66 22.28 -0.41
C HIS A 67 -8.39 23.48 -1.01
N ASP A 68 -9.32 23.26 -1.95
CA ASP A 68 -10.14 24.31 -2.55
C ASP A 68 -11.51 23.75 -3.00
N PRO A 69 -12.50 23.67 -2.07
CA PRO A 69 -13.79 23.06 -2.37
C PRO A 69 -14.57 23.78 -3.47
N GLU A 70 -14.44 25.11 -3.54
CA GLU A 70 -15.15 25.94 -4.51
C GLU A 70 -14.61 25.72 -5.92
N ALA A 71 -13.28 25.79 -6.10
CA ALA A 71 -12.68 25.60 -7.41
C ALA A 71 -12.83 24.15 -7.88
N PHE A 72 -12.74 23.17 -6.97
CA PHE A 72 -12.97 21.76 -7.29
C PHE A 72 -14.39 21.53 -7.84
N ARG A 73 -15.41 22.09 -7.19
CA ARG A 73 -16.80 22.01 -7.64
C ARG A 73 -17.04 22.77 -8.95
N LYS A 74 -16.50 23.98 -9.07
CA LYS A 74 -16.63 24.82 -10.29
C LYS A 74 -16.00 24.16 -11.51
N ALA A 75 -14.96 23.35 -11.31
CA ALA A 75 -14.34 22.55 -12.35
C ALA A 75 -15.12 21.26 -12.70
N ASN A 76 -16.33 21.07 -12.14
CA ASN A 76 -17.15 19.86 -12.31
C ASN A 76 -16.40 18.57 -11.99
N LYS A 77 -15.47 18.62 -11.01
CA LYS A 77 -14.73 17.44 -10.54
C LYS A 77 -15.55 16.67 -9.50
N SER A 78 -15.26 15.38 -9.39
CA SER A 78 -15.83 14.51 -8.34
C SER A 78 -14.74 13.63 -7.74
N LEU A 79 -14.92 13.23 -6.48
CA LEU A 79 -13.98 12.33 -5.79
C LEU A 79 -13.82 10.97 -6.50
N ASN A 80 -14.85 10.54 -7.23
CA ASN A 80 -14.87 9.24 -7.93
C ASN A 80 -14.20 9.27 -9.31
N THR A 81 -14.15 10.43 -9.96
CA THR A 81 -13.65 10.59 -11.34
C THR A 81 -12.27 11.22 -11.40
N GLU A 82 -11.72 11.61 -10.27
CA GLU A 82 -10.39 12.22 -10.20
C GLU A 82 -9.31 11.15 -10.38
N MET A 83 -8.58 11.25 -11.49
CA MET A 83 -7.51 10.32 -11.86
C MET A 83 -6.14 10.92 -11.57
N TYR A 84 -5.11 10.09 -11.45
CA TYR A 84 -3.76 10.57 -11.19
C TYR A 84 -3.20 11.47 -12.32
N HIS A 85 -3.46 11.10 -13.58
CA HIS A 85 -3.04 11.88 -14.74
C HIS A 85 -4.05 13.00 -15.03
N GLY A 86 -3.59 14.25 -15.11
CA GLY A 86 -4.47 15.41 -15.31
C GLY A 86 -5.28 15.79 -14.06
N ARG A 87 -4.79 15.42 -12.86
CA ARG A 87 -5.42 15.78 -11.59
C ARG A 87 -5.43 17.29 -11.37
N PHE A 88 -6.53 17.78 -10.83
CA PHE A 88 -6.86 19.19 -10.62
C PHE A 88 -5.87 19.92 -9.70
N CYS A 89 -5.35 19.23 -8.69
CA CYS A 89 -4.41 19.80 -7.72
C CYS A 89 -2.94 19.47 -8.01
N GLU A 90 -2.60 19.01 -9.22
CA GLU A 90 -1.21 18.78 -9.61
C GLU A 90 -0.36 20.03 -9.40
N GLY A 91 0.73 19.89 -8.63
CA GLY A 91 1.64 20.99 -8.29
C GLY A 91 1.06 22.05 -7.35
N LYS A 92 -0.15 21.87 -6.81
CA LYS A 92 -0.79 22.85 -5.90
C LYS A 92 -0.70 22.41 -4.44
N ASN A 93 -1.14 21.19 -4.14
CA ASN A 93 -1.29 20.71 -2.78
C ASN A 93 -0.42 19.48 -2.47
N GLU A 94 0.62 19.26 -3.27
CA GLU A 94 1.41 18.03 -3.30
C GLU A 94 2.83 18.27 -2.79
N PHE A 95 3.28 17.38 -1.90
CA PHE A 95 4.62 17.44 -1.34
C PHE A 95 5.28 16.06 -1.38
N ASP A 96 6.60 16.03 -1.39
CA ASP A 96 7.44 14.82 -1.50
C ASP A 96 8.14 14.44 -0.18
N SER A 97 8.00 15.27 0.85
CA SER A 97 8.65 15.12 2.14
C SER A 97 7.77 15.61 3.27
N LEU A 98 7.94 15.00 4.45
CA LEU A 98 7.20 15.36 5.65
C LEU A 98 7.43 16.82 6.02
N SER A 99 8.70 17.26 5.99
CA SER A 99 9.10 18.63 6.33
C SER A 99 8.38 19.69 5.50
N SER A 100 8.28 19.47 4.18
CA SER A 100 7.59 20.41 3.29
C SER A 100 6.07 20.36 3.49
N ALA A 101 5.51 19.16 3.70
CA ALA A 101 4.09 18.96 3.92
C ALA A 101 3.58 19.51 5.27
N THR A 102 4.49 19.72 6.23
CA THR A 102 4.20 20.26 7.57
C THR A 102 4.93 21.57 7.84
N ALA A 103 5.36 22.29 6.79
CA ALA A 103 6.03 23.58 6.96
C ALA A 103 5.13 24.59 7.71
N MET A 104 3.82 24.48 7.53
CA MET A 104 2.81 25.13 8.37
C MET A 104 2.54 24.26 9.60
N LYS A 105 3.01 24.73 10.76
CA LYS A 105 2.82 24.03 12.04
C LYS A 105 1.33 23.90 12.39
N GLY A 106 0.97 22.80 13.05
CA GLY A 106 -0.39 22.58 13.56
C GLY A 106 -1.33 21.81 12.63
N THR A 107 -0.83 21.28 11.50
CA THR A 107 -1.63 20.39 10.63
C THR A 107 -1.80 19.01 11.28
N HIS A 108 -3.03 18.50 11.29
CA HIS A 108 -3.31 17.11 11.65
C HIS A 108 -2.77 16.18 10.57
N LEU A 109 -1.95 15.22 10.97
CA LEU A 109 -1.39 14.22 10.07
C LEU A 109 -2.25 12.97 10.07
N MET A 110 -2.66 12.54 8.87
CA MET A 110 -3.36 11.27 8.71
C MET A 110 -2.76 10.43 7.59
N THR A 111 -3.07 9.15 7.61
CA THR A 111 -2.71 8.21 6.55
C THR A 111 -3.64 7.01 6.60
N ILE A 112 -3.77 6.32 5.47
CA ILE A 112 -4.54 5.08 5.37
C ILE A 112 -3.57 3.93 5.10
N VAL A 113 -3.62 2.92 5.96
CA VAL A 113 -2.88 1.66 5.81
C VAL A 113 -3.84 0.53 5.50
N ARG A 114 -3.35 -0.52 4.84
CA ARG A 114 -4.18 -1.65 4.40
C ARG A 114 -3.56 -2.96 4.82
N ASP A 115 -4.39 -3.98 5.05
CA ASP A 115 -3.92 -5.34 5.29
C ASP A 115 -2.84 -5.72 4.25
N PRO A 116 -1.65 -6.18 4.67
CA PRO A 116 -0.53 -6.34 3.76
C PRO A 116 -0.77 -7.36 2.63
N LEU A 117 -1.45 -8.48 2.91
CA LEU A 117 -1.82 -9.47 1.89
C LEU A 117 -2.79 -8.86 0.87
N GLU A 118 -3.87 -8.24 1.35
CA GLU A 118 -4.87 -7.58 0.50
C GLU A 118 -4.26 -6.46 -0.34
N ARG A 119 -3.33 -5.68 0.25
CA ARG A 119 -2.60 -4.61 -0.44
C ARG A 119 -1.71 -5.18 -1.53
N PHE A 120 -0.93 -6.23 -1.23
CA PHE A 120 -0.06 -6.88 -2.21
C PHE A 120 -0.86 -7.43 -3.38
N ILE A 121 -1.93 -8.19 -3.13
CA ILE A 121 -2.76 -8.76 -4.20
C ILE A 121 -3.47 -7.67 -5.01
N SER A 122 -3.95 -6.61 -4.36
CA SER A 122 -4.50 -5.46 -5.06
C SER A 122 -3.48 -4.78 -5.96
N GLY A 123 -2.23 -4.65 -5.50
CA GLY A 123 -1.12 -4.13 -6.30
C GLY A 123 -0.82 -5.01 -7.50
N TYR A 124 -0.74 -6.33 -7.29
CA TYR A 124 -0.43 -7.30 -8.33
C TYR A 124 -1.50 -7.33 -9.41
N VAL A 125 -2.77 -7.38 -9.03
CA VAL A 125 -3.88 -7.36 -9.99
C VAL A 125 -3.88 -6.06 -10.79
N ASP A 126 -3.67 -4.91 -10.15
CA ASP A 126 -3.65 -3.64 -10.87
C ASP A 126 -2.45 -3.55 -11.83
N LYS A 127 -1.24 -3.72 -11.32
CA LYS A 127 0.00 -3.44 -12.04
C LYS A 127 0.47 -4.56 -12.97
N CYS A 128 0.16 -5.81 -12.63
CA CYS A 128 0.63 -6.97 -13.38
C CYS A 128 -0.45 -7.68 -14.19
N ILE A 129 -1.74 -7.49 -13.84
CA ILE A 129 -2.84 -8.14 -14.55
C ILE A 129 -3.67 -7.12 -15.33
N LYS A 130 -4.03 -5.95 -14.79
CA LYS A 130 -4.87 -4.99 -15.52
C LYS A 130 -4.04 -4.15 -16.50
N GLU A 131 -2.97 -3.51 -16.05
CA GLU A 131 -2.13 -2.63 -16.88
C GLU A 131 -1.41 -3.35 -18.04
N THR A 132 -1.27 -4.68 -17.95
CA THR A 132 -0.61 -5.50 -18.98
C THR A 132 -1.57 -6.07 -20.02
N LYS A 133 -2.90 -5.84 -19.92
CA LYS A 133 -3.91 -6.45 -20.82
C LYS A 133 -3.66 -6.20 -22.31
N ASN A 134 -3.14 -5.02 -22.64
CA ASN A 134 -3.01 -4.57 -24.03
C ASN A 134 -1.55 -4.31 -24.44
N LYS A 135 -0.57 -4.72 -23.63
CA LYS A 135 0.85 -4.51 -23.89
C LYS A 135 1.47 -5.83 -24.34
N LEU A 136 1.52 -6.04 -25.66
CA LEU A 136 2.30 -7.10 -26.27
C LEU A 136 3.77 -6.64 -26.34
N GLY A 137 4.66 -7.33 -25.63
CA GLY A 137 6.10 -7.04 -25.64
C GLY A 137 6.54 -6.01 -24.58
N GLY A 138 7.36 -6.46 -23.64
CA GLY A 138 7.98 -5.64 -22.59
C GLY A 138 8.35 -6.48 -21.36
N LYS A 139 9.42 -6.12 -20.62
CA LYS A 139 9.80 -6.73 -19.33
C LYS A 139 8.86 -6.29 -18.19
N HIS A 140 7.54 -6.44 -18.38
CA HIS A 140 6.56 -6.12 -17.36
C HIS A 140 6.63 -7.10 -16.20
N CYS A 141 6.39 -6.60 -14.99
CA CYS A 141 6.41 -7.36 -13.74
C CYS A 141 7.70 -8.16 -13.61
N TYR A 142 8.81 -7.44 -13.76
CA TYR A 142 10.18 -7.97 -13.75
C TYR A 142 10.49 -9.01 -14.83
N GLY A 143 9.65 -9.12 -15.87
CA GLY A 143 9.81 -10.12 -16.92
C GLY A 143 9.11 -11.45 -16.65
N CYS A 144 8.35 -11.55 -15.56
CA CYS A 144 7.59 -12.76 -15.19
C CYS A 144 6.38 -13.04 -16.09
N GLY A 145 6.08 -12.15 -17.02
CA GLY A 145 4.87 -12.25 -17.83
C GLY A 145 3.58 -12.02 -17.01
N ARG A 146 2.44 -12.26 -17.65
CA ARG A 146 1.13 -12.05 -17.05
C ARG A 146 0.72 -13.27 -16.24
N GLY A 147 0.54 -13.10 -14.94
CA GLY A 147 -0.15 -14.07 -14.08
C GLY A 147 0.74 -15.01 -13.28
N ASP A 148 2.06 -14.96 -13.49
CA ASP A 148 3.04 -15.60 -12.60
C ASP A 148 3.29 -14.71 -11.37
N ILE A 149 2.51 -14.94 -10.32
CA ILE A 149 2.62 -14.21 -9.06
C ILE A 149 3.86 -14.64 -8.26
N MET A 150 4.32 -15.88 -8.41
CA MET A 150 5.46 -16.41 -7.67
C MET A 150 6.76 -15.79 -8.17
N CYS A 151 6.98 -15.77 -9.49
CA CYS A 151 8.13 -15.08 -10.07
C CYS A 151 8.16 -13.59 -9.66
N PHE A 152 7.02 -12.90 -9.74
CA PHE A 152 6.95 -11.49 -9.35
C PHE A 152 7.26 -11.29 -7.86
N LEU A 153 6.70 -12.14 -7.00
CA LEU A 153 6.92 -12.11 -5.56
C LEU A 153 8.40 -12.31 -5.21
N SER A 154 9.06 -13.29 -5.83
CA SER A 154 10.50 -13.55 -5.62
C SER A 154 11.36 -12.35 -5.99
N GLU A 155 11.13 -11.75 -7.15
CA GLU A 155 11.87 -10.56 -7.59
C GLU A 155 11.58 -9.35 -6.68
N GLN A 156 10.32 -9.14 -6.31
CA GLN A 156 9.94 -8.03 -5.43
C GLN A 156 10.52 -8.19 -4.02
N TYR A 157 10.52 -9.41 -3.47
CA TYR A 157 11.08 -9.73 -2.15
C TYR A 157 12.59 -9.49 -2.11
N LYS A 158 13.32 -9.97 -3.13
CA LYS A 158 14.75 -9.68 -3.29
C LYS A 158 15.04 -8.18 -3.27
N ARG A 159 14.23 -7.38 -3.99
CA ARG A 159 14.40 -5.92 -4.04
C ARG A 159 14.12 -5.25 -2.70
N ILE A 160 13.13 -5.73 -1.95
CA ILE A 160 12.84 -5.25 -0.59
C ILE A 160 14.04 -5.53 0.32
N LEU A 161 14.60 -6.74 0.33
CA LEU A 161 15.78 -7.05 1.14
C LEU A 161 16.99 -6.19 0.73
N LEU A 162 17.24 -6.02 -0.56
CA LEU A 162 18.32 -5.16 -1.06
C LEU A 162 18.14 -3.70 -0.64
N TYR A 163 16.93 -3.16 -0.68
CA TYR A 163 16.64 -1.81 -0.20
C TYR A 163 16.82 -1.70 1.33
N SER A 164 16.32 -2.70 2.05
CA SER A 164 16.45 -2.81 3.50
C SER A 164 17.92 -2.79 3.95
N MET A 165 18.82 -3.43 3.20
CA MET A 165 20.25 -3.45 3.51
C MET A 165 21.02 -2.24 2.97
N GLY A 166 20.35 -1.24 2.37
CA GLY A 166 21.01 -0.09 1.74
C GLY A 166 21.77 -0.42 0.44
N SER A 167 21.58 -1.63 -0.10
CA SER A 167 22.23 -2.12 -1.32
C SER A 167 21.52 -1.68 -2.61
N LEU A 168 20.26 -1.23 -2.52
CA LEU A 168 19.50 -0.68 -3.65
C LEU A 168 19.50 0.86 -3.59
N ARG A 169 20.20 1.51 -4.53
CA ARG A 169 20.27 2.98 -4.59
C ARG A 169 18.98 3.59 -5.18
N ALA A 170 18.73 4.87 -4.89
CA ALA A 170 17.53 5.58 -5.34
C ALA A 170 17.29 5.53 -6.87
N GLY A 171 18.35 5.59 -7.68
CA GLY A 171 18.29 5.49 -9.15
C GLY A 171 18.08 4.07 -9.70
N GLN A 172 18.13 3.04 -8.84
CA GLN A 172 17.90 1.64 -9.20
C GLN A 172 16.49 1.17 -8.83
N ARG A 173 15.64 2.07 -8.31
CA ARG A 173 14.25 1.77 -7.98
C ARG A 173 13.45 1.45 -9.23
N SER A 174 12.56 0.48 -9.10
CA SER A 174 11.65 0.07 -10.15
C SER A 174 10.30 0.77 -9.99
N TYR A 175 9.52 0.81 -11.08
CA TYR A 175 8.14 1.26 -11.05
C TYR A 175 7.30 0.52 -9.98
N TYR A 176 7.57 -0.77 -9.78
CA TYR A 176 6.80 -1.60 -8.86
C TYR A 176 7.15 -1.33 -7.39
N ASP A 177 8.38 -0.91 -7.05
CA ASP A 177 8.81 -0.73 -5.65
C ASP A 177 7.87 0.18 -4.87
N THR A 178 7.46 1.30 -5.46
CA THR A 178 6.50 2.26 -4.89
C THR A 178 5.12 1.66 -4.57
N HIS A 179 4.73 0.56 -5.23
CA HIS A 179 3.44 -0.10 -5.03
C HIS A 179 3.50 -1.29 -4.07
N PHE A 180 4.69 -1.87 -3.85
CA PHE A 180 4.83 -3.15 -3.13
C PHE A 180 5.83 -3.11 -1.96
N PHE A 181 6.57 -2.02 -1.75
CA PHE A 181 7.39 -1.88 -0.55
C PHE A 181 6.54 -1.77 0.73
N PRO A 182 7.09 -2.15 1.89
CA PRO A 182 6.41 -2.10 3.18
C PRO A 182 5.84 -0.72 3.50
N GLN A 183 4.63 -0.68 4.05
CA GLN A 183 3.92 0.56 4.37
C GLN A 183 4.61 1.34 5.49
N ASN A 184 5.25 0.64 6.43
CA ASN A 184 6.02 1.22 7.52
C ASN A 184 7.28 1.99 7.06
N TRP A 185 7.64 1.89 5.77
CA TRP A 185 8.74 2.66 5.18
C TRP A 185 8.32 4.03 4.64
N TYR A 186 7.02 4.26 4.48
CA TYR A 186 6.49 5.51 3.95
C TYR A 186 6.28 6.54 5.08
N CYS A 187 5.84 7.74 4.68
CA CYS A 187 5.33 8.80 5.56
C CYS A 187 6.31 9.35 6.59
N GLY A 188 7.61 9.05 6.44
CA GLY A 188 8.62 9.42 7.44
C GLY A 188 8.34 8.79 8.81
N PHE A 189 7.72 7.61 8.83
CA PHE A 189 7.31 6.95 10.07
C PHE A 189 8.46 6.66 11.03
N SER A 190 9.68 6.49 10.52
CA SER A 190 10.91 6.41 11.31
C SER A 190 11.06 7.57 12.32
N LYS A 191 10.48 8.73 12.03
CA LYS A 191 10.59 9.96 12.83
C LYS A 191 9.27 10.41 13.44
N ALA A 192 8.14 10.07 12.81
CA ALA A 192 6.88 10.75 13.08
C ALA A 192 5.67 9.83 13.17
N LEU A 193 5.82 8.49 13.24
CA LEU A 193 4.67 7.57 13.26
C LEU A 193 3.65 7.92 14.35
N SER A 194 4.11 8.27 15.56
CA SER A 194 3.25 8.66 16.69
C SER A 194 2.42 9.92 16.46
N ASN A 195 2.77 10.72 15.44
CA ASN A 195 2.09 11.98 15.13
C ASN A 195 0.94 11.80 14.14
N TYR A 196 0.75 10.59 13.59
CA TYR A 196 -0.30 10.30 12.63
C TYR A 196 -1.53 9.68 13.28
N THR A 197 -2.70 10.12 12.84
CA THR A 197 -3.89 9.27 12.88
C THR A 197 -3.80 8.25 11.75
N VAL A 198 -3.56 6.99 12.11
CA VAL A 198 -3.44 5.87 11.17
C VAL A 198 -4.77 5.15 11.06
N ILE A 199 -5.42 5.25 9.91
CA ILE A 199 -6.73 4.65 9.63
C ILE A 199 -6.52 3.36 8.85
N ARG A 200 -7.24 2.29 9.23
CA ARG A 200 -7.19 1.01 8.50
C ARG A 200 -8.20 1.02 7.37
N TYR A 201 -7.75 0.61 6.19
CA TYR A 201 -8.61 0.47 5.02
C TYR A 201 -9.64 -0.64 5.20
N GLY A 202 -10.92 -0.28 5.12
CA GLY A 202 -12.05 -1.20 5.09
C GLY A 202 -12.63 -1.32 3.68
N GLY A 203 -12.68 -2.54 3.15
CA GLY A 203 -13.06 -2.79 1.75
C GLY A 203 -14.56 -2.72 1.47
N ASP A 204 -15.38 -3.24 2.37
CA ASP A 204 -16.84 -3.30 2.26
C ASP A 204 -17.50 -3.45 3.64
N GLY A 205 -18.84 -3.36 3.66
CA GLY A 205 -19.66 -3.66 4.84
C GLY A 205 -19.28 -2.85 6.08
N ALA A 206 -19.20 -3.55 7.22
CA ALA A 206 -18.89 -2.94 8.51
C ALA A 206 -17.49 -2.29 8.56
N GLU A 207 -16.51 -2.87 7.86
CA GLU A 207 -15.14 -2.32 7.84
C GLU A 207 -15.07 -1.03 7.01
N GLN A 208 -15.78 -0.95 5.88
CA GLN A 208 -15.90 0.30 5.10
C GLN A 208 -16.60 1.39 5.92
N GLN A 209 -17.65 1.01 6.65
CA GLN A 209 -18.37 1.93 7.53
C GLN A 209 -17.45 2.47 8.62
N LYS A 210 -16.70 1.59 9.31
CA LYS A 210 -15.72 1.96 10.32
C LYS A 210 -14.64 2.89 9.79
N MET A 211 -14.01 2.55 8.66
CA MET A 211 -13.03 3.41 8.01
C MET A 211 -13.62 4.79 7.66
N THR A 212 -14.86 4.80 7.15
CA THR A 212 -15.56 6.04 6.82
C THR A 212 -15.79 6.91 8.05
N ASP A 213 -16.24 6.30 9.15
CA ASP A 213 -16.47 6.99 10.42
C ASP A 213 -15.16 7.58 10.97
N GLU A 214 -14.07 6.81 10.98
CA GLU A 214 -12.72 7.27 11.38
C GLU A 214 -12.24 8.45 10.53
N ILE A 215 -12.38 8.38 9.20
CA ILE A 215 -12.03 9.50 8.30
C ILE A 215 -12.86 10.73 8.66
N THR A 216 -14.18 10.60 8.78
CA THR A 216 -15.05 11.75 9.10
C THR A 216 -14.78 12.33 10.49
N GLY A 217 -14.36 11.50 11.46
CA GLY A 217 -13.91 11.95 12.78
C GLY A 217 -12.70 12.87 12.68
N VAL A 218 -11.64 12.44 11.98
CA VAL A 218 -10.43 13.26 11.77
C VAL A 218 -10.78 14.57 11.05
N LEU A 219 -11.64 14.53 10.03
CA LEU A 219 -12.07 15.74 9.33
C LEU A 219 -12.81 16.71 10.26
N THR A 220 -13.67 16.20 11.15
CA THR A 220 -14.38 17.00 12.14
C THR A 220 -13.39 17.66 13.11
N GLU A 221 -12.42 16.90 13.63
CA GLU A 221 -11.37 17.40 14.52
C GLU A 221 -10.49 18.46 13.86
N SER A 222 -10.30 18.36 12.54
CA SER A 222 -9.61 19.37 11.72
C SER A 222 -10.47 20.58 11.33
N GLY A 223 -11.68 20.72 11.88
CA GLY A 223 -12.55 21.88 11.64
C GLY A 223 -13.22 21.89 10.27
N VAL A 224 -13.30 20.74 9.57
CA VAL A 224 -14.00 20.63 8.29
C VAL A 224 -15.51 20.77 8.51
N GLY A 225 -16.16 21.64 7.73
CA GLY A 225 -17.60 21.87 7.83
C GLY A 225 -18.44 20.63 7.49
N LEU A 226 -19.60 20.51 8.13
CA LEU A 226 -20.51 19.35 8.01
C LEU A 226 -20.90 19.03 6.55
N GLU A 227 -21.11 20.06 5.73
CA GLU A 227 -21.43 19.90 4.31
C GLU A 227 -20.35 19.12 3.55
N HIS A 228 -19.08 19.48 3.75
CA HIS A 228 -17.93 18.81 3.13
C HIS A 228 -17.78 17.38 3.65
N ILE A 229 -17.99 17.18 4.96
CA ILE A 229 -17.95 15.85 5.60
C ILE A 229 -19.02 14.94 5.01
N GLN A 230 -20.25 15.42 4.83
CA GLN A 230 -21.34 14.64 4.24
C GLN A 230 -21.08 14.30 2.78
N TYR A 231 -20.51 15.23 2.00
CA TYR A 231 -20.07 14.97 0.63
C TYR A 231 -19.00 13.88 0.55
N ILE A 232 -17.99 13.94 1.43
CA ILE A 232 -16.93 12.94 1.49
C ILE A 232 -17.48 11.59 1.96
N ARG A 233 -18.31 11.57 3.00
CA ARG A 233 -18.95 10.36 3.55
C ARG A 233 -19.78 9.63 2.50
N SER A 234 -20.68 10.34 1.82
CA SER A 234 -21.51 9.75 0.76
C SER A 234 -20.66 9.22 -0.40
N SER A 235 -19.59 9.94 -0.75
CA SER A 235 -18.63 9.47 -1.76
C SER A 235 -17.90 8.20 -1.30
N LEU A 236 -17.41 8.14 -0.06
CA LEU A 236 -16.73 6.97 0.51
C LEU A 236 -17.61 5.71 0.47
N LEU A 237 -18.88 5.84 0.87
CA LEU A 237 -19.84 4.73 0.91
C LEU A 237 -20.34 4.31 -0.49
N SER A 238 -20.43 5.24 -1.43
CA SER A 238 -20.84 4.97 -2.81
C SER A 238 -19.71 4.49 -3.73
N SER A 239 -18.45 4.78 -3.38
CA SER A 239 -17.33 4.64 -4.31
C SER A 239 -16.98 3.17 -4.61
N ARG A 240 -17.02 2.85 -5.90
CA ARG A 240 -16.12 1.86 -6.53
C ARG A 240 -15.25 2.65 -7.51
N THR A 241 -14.06 3.06 -7.10
CA THR A 241 -13.14 3.79 -7.99
C THR A 241 -12.75 2.93 -9.19
N GLU A 242 -12.30 3.54 -10.30
CA GLU A 242 -11.84 2.80 -11.49
C GLU A 242 -10.71 1.80 -11.17
N HIS A 243 -9.86 2.14 -10.19
CA HIS A 243 -8.80 1.26 -9.67
C HIS A 243 -9.25 0.33 -8.55
N ALA A 244 -10.53 0.37 -8.13
CA ALA A 244 -11.05 -0.55 -7.13
C ALA A 244 -10.91 -1.99 -7.64
N THR A 245 -10.18 -2.79 -6.89
CA THR A 245 -10.03 -4.23 -7.12
C THR A 245 -10.99 -5.04 -6.25
N VAL A 246 -11.66 -4.38 -5.29
CA VAL A 246 -12.65 -4.98 -4.39
C VAL A 246 -13.74 -5.65 -5.23
N GLY A 247 -13.99 -6.93 -4.96
CA GLY A 247 -14.97 -7.75 -5.68
C GLY A 247 -14.59 -8.13 -7.12
N SER A 248 -13.40 -7.81 -7.62
CA SER A 248 -13.01 -8.23 -8.97
C SER A 248 -12.63 -9.72 -9.02
N PRO A 249 -13.04 -10.48 -10.07
CA PRO A 249 -12.72 -11.91 -10.20
C PRO A 249 -11.22 -12.22 -10.14
N ASP A 250 -10.39 -11.33 -10.72
CA ASP A 250 -8.94 -11.46 -10.67
C ASP A 250 -8.41 -11.35 -9.23
N LYS A 251 -8.92 -10.40 -8.43
CA LYS A 251 -8.51 -10.26 -7.03
C LYS A 251 -8.88 -11.48 -6.21
N GLU A 252 -10.11 -11.97 -6.33
CA GLU A 252 -10.56 -13.17 -5.62
C GLU A 252 -9.74 -14.40 -6.01
N LYS A 253 -9.45 -14.56 -7.31
CA LYS A 253 -8.57 -15.61 -7.81
C LYS A 253 -7.18 -15.56 -7.17
N TYR A 254 -6.51 -14.41 -7.18
CA TYR A 254 -5.14 -14.31 -6.66
C TYR A 254 -5.08 -14.32 -5.13
N LEU A 255 -6.11 -13.84 -4.42
CA LEU A 255 -6.25 -14.02 -2.98
C LEU A 255 -6.36 -15.50 -2.62
N ARG A 256 -7.18 -16.25 -3.34
CA ARG A 256 -7.30 -17.70 -3.15
C ARG A 256 -5.97 -18.41 -3.43
N ILE A 257 -5.29 -18.07 -4.52
CA ILE A 257 -3.96 -18.63 -4.84
C ILE A 257 -2.97 -18.37 -3.70
N ALA A 258 -2.90 -17.12 -3.22
CA ALA A 258 -2.00 -16.76 -2.13
C ALA A 258 -2.33 -17.54 -0.86
N ARG A 259 -3.60 -17.50 -0.39
CA ARG A 259 -4.04 -18.16 0.85
C ARG A 259 -3.84 -19.68 0.87
N HIS A 260 -3.73 -20.33 -0.28
CA HIS A 260 -3.50 -21.78 -0.38
C HIS A 260 -2.04 -22.14 -0.74
N SER A 261 -1.15 -21.15 -0.80
CA SER A 261 0.27 -21.37 -1.05
C SER A 261 1.09 -20.99 0.19
N GLU A 262 1.64 -22.00 0.84
CA GLU A 262 2.57 -21.85 1.97
C GLU A 262 3.74 -20.91 1.60
N TYR A 263 4.30 -21.09 0.40
CA TYR A 263 5.37 -20.23 -0.10
C TYR A 263 4.93 -18.76 -0.22
N ILE A 264 3.81 -18.47 -0.90
CA ILE A 264 3.38 -17.08 -1.11
C ILE A 264 3.07 -16.39 0.21
N ILE A 265 2.33 -17.04 1.10
CA ILE A 265 1.97 -16.44 2.40
C ILE A 265 3.21 -16.25 3.27
N SER A 266 4.13 -17.22 3.32
CA SER A 266 5.32 -17.10 4.14
C SER A 266 6.25 -15.97 3.66
N VAL A 267 6.39 -15.77 2.35
CA VAL A 267 7.17 -14.65 1.78
C VAL A 267 6.48 -13.30 2.00
N ILE A 268 5.17 -13.20 1.76
CA ILE A 268 4.40 -11.97 2.04
C ILE A 268 4.45 -11.62 3.53
N SER A 269 4.35 -12.62 4.41
CA SER A 269 4.42 -12.42 5.86
C SER A 269 5.76 -11.85 6.29
N ARG A 270 6.88 -12.32 5.70
CA ARG A 270 8.22 -11.76 5.94
C ARG A 270 8.38 -10.36 5.38
N MET A 271 7.99 -10.15 4.11
CA MET A 271 8.05 -8.84 3.45
C MET A 271 7.38 -7.74 4.28
N PHE A 272 6.26 -8.07 4.90
CA PHE A 272 5.41 -7.09 5.60
C PHE A 272 5.30 -7.35 7.10
N TYR A 273 6.20 -8.13 7.69
CA TYR A 273 6.14 -8.52 9.11
C TYR A 273 5.92 -7.32 10.05
N HIS A 274 6.68 -6.25 9.83
CA HIS A 274 6.55 -5.03 10.61
C HIS A 274 5.30 -4.21 10.31
N ASP A 275 4.69 -4.33 9.11
CA ASP A 275 3.39 -3.72 8.84
C ASP A 275 2.28 -4.39 9.67
N TYR A 276 2.32 -5.72 9.82
CA TYR A 276 1.37 -6.43 10.67
C TYR A 276 1.46 -5.96 12.12
N ILE A 277 2.68 -5.80 12.64
CA ILE A 277 2.91 -5.34 14.02
C ILE A 277 2.54 -3.88 14.21
N PHE A 278 3.14 -2.95 13.44
CA PHE A 278 2.96 -1.52 13.69
C PHE A 278 1.54 -1.05 13.47
N PHE A 279 0.82 -1.66 12.53
CA PHE A 279 -0.55 -1.28 12.22
C PHE A 279 -1.58 -2.23 12.83
N GLY A 280 -1.15 -3.24 13.59
CA GLY A 280 -2.01 -4.18 14.32
C GLY A 280 -2.93 -5.00 13.43
N PHE A 281 -2.43 -5.43 12.26
CA PHE A 281 -3.13 -6.39 11.40
C PHE A 281 -2.89 -7.81 11.90
N PRO A 282 -3.89 -8.71 11.81
CA PRO A 282 -3.68 -10.11 12.12
C PRO A 282 -2.71 -10.72 11.10
N PHE A 283 -1.79 -11.54 11.57
CA PHE A 283 -0.96 -12.32 10.67
C PHE A 283 -1.81 -13.35 9.91
N PRO A 284 -1.49 -13.62 8.62
CA PRO A 284 -2.18 -14.64 7.86
C PRO A 284 -1.83 -16.04 8.39
N LYS A 285 -2.81 -16.96 8.36
CA LYS A 285 -2.54 -18.37 8.64
C LYS A 285 -1.68 -18.95 7.53
N ILE A 286 -0.54 -19.57 7.88
CA ILE A 286 0.30 -20.29 6.93
C ILE A 286 -0.25 -21.71 6.82
N PRO A 287 -0.71 -22.16 5.63
CA PRO A 287 -1.15 -23.53 5.44
C PRO A 287 -0.02 -24.51 5.77
N HIS A 288 -0.33 -25.60 6.48
CA HIS A 288 0.62 -26.70 6.65
C HIS A 288 0.91 -27.38 5.29
N PRO A 289 2.13 -27.91 5.08
CA PRO A 289 2.43 -28.73 3.92
C PRO A 289 1.58 -30.00 3.98
N THR A 290 0.44 -29.99 3.30
CA THR A 290 -0.48 -31.14 3.19
C THR A 290 -0.44 -31.77 1.79
N GLY A 291 0.59 -31.43 1.00
CA GLY A 291 0.81 -31.99 -0.32
C GLY A 291 2.27 -31.87 -0.75
N PRO A 292 2.68 -32.58 -1.82
CA PRO A 292 4.02 -32.44 -2.36
C PRO A 292 4.29 -30.96 -2.68
N PRO A 293 5.53 -30.48 -2.46
CA PRO A 293 5.89 -29.09 -2.73
C PRO A 293 5.49 -28.71 -4.16
N PRO A 294 5.10 -27.45 -4.40
CA PRO A 294 4.87 -26.96 -5.76
C PRO A 294 6.08 -27.35 -6.64
N ARG A 295 5.83 -27.93 -7.82
CA ARG A 295 6.81 -28.55 -8.74
C ARG A 295 8.13 -27.79 -8.98
N PHE A 296 8.20 -26.50 -8.63
CA PHE A 296 9.32 -25.61 -8.91
C PHE A 296 10.43 -25.59 -7.83
N MET A 297 10.30 -26.28 -6.69
CA MET A 297 11.43 -26.41 -5.75
C MET A 297 12.57 -27.32 -6.26
N GLN A 298 12.40 -28.05 -7.37
CA GLN A 298 13.44 -28.92 -7.92
C GLN A 298 14.33 -28.24 -8.98
N GLU A 299 13.96 -27.07 -9.50
CA GLU A 299 14.69 -26.43 -10.63
C GLU A 299 15.56 -25.23 -10.22
N ALA A 300 15.74 -24.96 -8.92
CA ALA A 300 16.60 -23.88 -8.42
C ALA A 300 18.04 -24.32 -8.08
N THR A 301 18.50 -25.43 -8.65
CA THR A 301 19.91 -25.87 -8.62
C THR A 301 20.40 -26.04 -10.06
N LEU A 302 20.72 -24.91 -10.72
CA LEU A 302 21.64 -24.81 -11.84
C LEU A 302 22.28 -23.42 -11.82
#